data_AF-R0BSP2-F1
#
_entry.id   AF-R0BSP2-F1
#
_cell.length_a   1.000
_cell.length_b   1.000
_cell.length_c   1.000
_cell.angle_alpha   90.00
_cell.angle_beta   90.00
_cell.angle_gamma   90.00
#
_symmetry.space_group_name_H-M   'P 1'
#
loop_
_entity.id
_entity.type
_entity.pdbx_description
1 polymer ?
#
loop_
_entity_poly.entity_id
_entity_poly.type
_entity_poly.pdbx_seq_one_letter_code
_entity_poly.pdbx_strand_id
1 'polypeptide(L)' 'MNMCTIQSIKDAIRENCQSQYDMESTDIDQVLQTLPFSEQGPFSQPRHKRPYRPRKNEETVERHNLL' A
#
# COMPACT_ATOMS: atom_id res chain seq x y z
N MET A 1 16.33 7.83 -13.64
CA MET A 1 15.05 7.22 -13.23
C MET A 1 14.87 7.49 -11.75
N ASN A 2 14.01 8.44 -11.41
CA ASN A 2 13.47 8.60 -10.07
C ASN A 2 12.63 7.36 -9.76
N MET A 3 13.18 6.43 -8.99
CA MET A 3 12.41 5.30 -8.48
C MET A 3 11.32 5.86 -7.58
N CYS A 4 10.06 5.49 -7.84
CA CYS A 4 8.93 5.82 -6.98
C CYS A 4 9.02 4.98 -5.70
N THR A 5 9.92 5.37 -4.82
CA THR A 5 10.10 4.81 -3.48
C THR A 5 9.28 5.61 -2.46
N ILE A 6 9.00 4.99 -1.33
CA ILE A 6 8.36 5.67 -0.19
C ILE A 6 9.15 6.94 0.18
N GLN A 7 10.49 6.89 0.13
CA GLN A 7 11.34 8.04 0.39
C GLN A 7 11.13 9.16 -0.64
N SER A 8 11.13 8.83 -1.94
CA SER A 8 10.90 9.84 -2.98
C SER A 8 9.52 10.51 -2.89
N ILE A 9 8.51 9.79 -2.41
CA ILE A 9 7.17 10.34 -2.17
C ILE A 9 7.21 11.30 -0.99
N LYS A 10 7.86 10.92 0.12
CA LYS A 10 8.04 11.79 1.30
C LYS A 10 8.80 13.07 0.95
N ASP A 11 9.85 12.97 0.14
CA ASP A 11 10.67 14.11 -0.27
C ASP A 11 9.89 15.07 -1.15
N ALA A 12 9.14 14.57 -2.14
CA ALA A 12 8.30 15.40 -2.99
C ALA A 12 7.19 16.13 -2.20
N ILE A 13 6.58 15.46 -1.20
CA ILE A 13 5.60 16.09 -0.31
C ILE A 13 6.28 17.18 0.52
N ARG A 14 7.47 16.92 1.09
CA ARG A 14 8.22 17.90 1.89
C ARG A 14 8.54 19.16 1.07
N GLU A 15 9.09 19.01 -0.13
CA GLU A 15 9.37 20.14 -1.02
C GLU A 15 8.10 20.92 -1.36
N ASN A 16 7.00 20.22 -1.68
CA ASN A 16 5.74 20.86 -2.01
C ASN A 16 5.16 21.64 -0.83
N CYS A 17 5.23 21.08 0.36
CA CYS A 17 4.73 21.68 1.59
C CYS A 17 5.53 22.92 2.02
N GLN A 18 6.86 22.89 1.88
CA GLN A 18 7.71 24.05 2.16
C GLN A 18 7.51 25.15 1.12
N SER A 19 7.47 24.79 -0.16
CA SER A 19 7.40 25.74 -1.26
C SER A 19 6.02 26.37 -1.44
N GLN A 20 4.93 25.58 -1.33
CA GLN A 20 3.58 26.09 -1.60
C GLN A 20 2.86 26.62 -0.35
N TYR A 21 3.20 26.14 0.84
CA TYR A 21 2.44 26.42 2.06
C TYR A 21 3.26 27.08 3.16
N ASP A 22 4.56 27.35 2.92
CA ASP A 22 5.51 27.91 3.89
C ASP A 22 5.45 27.17 5.24
N MET A 23 5.23 25.84 5.18
CA MET A 23 5.09 25.03 6.38
C MET A 23 6.45 24.71 6.99
N GLU A 24 6.50 24.78 8.32
CA GLU A 24 7.65 24.37 9.10
C GLU A 24 7.91 22.87 8.99
N SER A 25 9.18 22.48 9.11
CA SER A 25 9.59 21.07 8.94
C SER A 25 8.92 20.15 9.95
N THR A 26 8.67 20.63 11.17
CA THR A 26 7.95 19.89 12.21
C THR A 26 6.49 19.63 11.85
N ASP A 27 5.83 20.58 11.20
CA ASP A 27 4.44 20.44 10.78
C ASP A 27 4.34 19.46 9.60
N ILE A 28 5.33 19.51 8.70
CA ILE A 28 5.45 18.53 7.62
C ILE A 28 5.66 17.13 8.16
N ASP A 29 6.51 16.95 9.18
CA ASP A 29 6.73 15.63 9.77
C ASP A 29 5.44 15.08 10.40
N GLN A 30 4.59 15.93 10.99
CA GLN A 30 3.25 15.52 11.45
C GLN A 30 2.35 15.08 10.29
N VAL A 31 2.34 15.83 9.18
CA VAL A 31 1.59 15.43 7.96
C VAL A 31 2.09 14.09 7.44
N LEU A 32 3.41 13.90 7.31
CA LEU A 32 4.01 12.65 6.85
C LEU A 32 3.69 11.46 7.78
N GLN A 33 3.56 11.70 9.09
CA GLN A 33 3.14 10.69 10.07
C GLN A 33 1.69 10.23 9.87
N THR A 34 0.79 11.13 9.46
CA THR A 34 -0.61 10.78 9.19
C THR A 34 -0.81 9.97 7.90
N LEU A 35 0.20 9.91 7.02
CA LEU A 35 0.08 9.21 5.75
C LEU A 35 0.10 7.68 5.94
N PRO A 36 -0.61 6.93 5.08
CA PRO A 36 -0.74 5.49 5.21
C PRO A 36 0.59 4.73 5.06
N PHE A 37 1.63 5.37 4.53
CA PHE A 37 2.99 4.82 4.41
C PHE A 37 3.96 5.33 5.49
N SER A 38 3.46 5.95 6.57
CA SER A 38 4.26 6.12 7.78
C SER A 38 4.77 4.76 8.27
N GLU A 39 5.96 4.74 8.86
CA GLU A 39 6.54 3.53 9.47
C GLU A 39 5.68 2.97 10.61
N GLN A 40 4.73 3.76 11.11
CA GLN A 40 3.79 3.40 12.17
C GLN A 40 2.41 2.99 11.61
N GLY A 41 2.23 3.06 10.29
CA GLY A 41 0.97 2.78 9.62
C GLY A 41 0.67 1.28 9.49
N PRO A 42 -0.57 0.90 9.14
CA PRO A 42 -1.00 -0.49 9.01
C PRO A 42 -0.29 -1.30 7.90
N PHE A 43 0.61 -0.64 7.16
CA PHE A 43 1.43 -1.22 6.10
C PHE A 43 2.85 -1.56 6.56
N SER A 44 3.32 -1.05 7.72
CA SER A 44 4.64 -1.40 8.27
C SER A 44 4.63 -2.75 8.98
N GLN A 45 3.47 -3.17 9.49
CA GLN A 45 3.31 -4.51 10.05
C GLN A 45 3.37 -5.56 8.93
N PRO A 46 4.22 -6.60 9.05
CA PRO A 46 4.18 -7.73 8.13
C PRO A 46 2.78 -8.31 8.13
N ARG A 47 2.06 -8.21 7.00
CA ARG A 47 0.73 -8.81 6.89
C ARG A 47 0.89 -10.31 7.10
N HIS A 48 0.27 -10.83 8.16
CA HIS A 48 0.23 -12.26 8.43
C HIS A 48 -0.22 -12.98 7.15
N LYS A 49 0.63 -13.87 6.63
CA LYS A 49 0.34 -14.61 5.40
C LYS A 49 -0.96 -15.37 5.62
N ARG A 50 -2.02 -15.00 4.88
CA ARG A 50 -3.26 -15.76 4.91
C ARG A 50 -2.93 -17.19 4.46
N PRO A 51 -3.39 -18.23 5.19
CA PRO A 51 -3.25 -19.59 4.73
C PRO A 51 -3.82 -19.70 3.31
N TYR A 52 -3.03 -20.25 2.40
CA TYR A 52 -3.48 -20.48 1.03
C TYR A 52 -4.73 -21.36 1.08
N ARG A 53 -5.87 -20.85 0.60
CA ARG A 53 -7.08 -21.65 0.39
C ARG A 53 -7.13 -22.05 -1.08
N PRO A 54 -6.98 -23.35 -1.41
CA PRO A 54 -7.24 -23.83 -2.75
C PRO A 54 -8.69 -23.47 -3.14
N ARG A 55 -8.85 -22.79 -4.27
CA ARG A 55 -10.16 -22.52 -4.85
C ARG A 55 -10.73 -23.87 -5.31
N LYS A 56 -11.78 -24.36 -4.65
CA LYS A 56 -12.55 -25.50 -5.16
C LYS A 56 -13.33 -25.03 -6.38
N ASN A 57 -12.90 -25.44 -7.56
CA ASN A 57 -13.74 -25.48 -8.74
C ASN A 57 -14.67 -26.70 -8.58
N GLU A 58 -15.98 -26.46 -8.49
CA GLU A 58 -16.95 -27.53 -8.71
C GLU A 58 -16.91 -27.84 -10.21
N GLU A 59 -16.11 -28.82 -10.58
CA GLU A 59 -16.15 -29.41 -11.91
C GLU A 59 -17.40 -30.28 -11.96
N THR A 60 -18.50 -29.71 -12.45
CA THR A 60 -19.68 -30.48 -12.84
C THR A 60 -19.27 -31.35 -14.02
N VAL A 61 -18.73 -32.54 -13.73
CA VAL A 61 -18.69 -33.66 -14.67
C VAL A 61 -20.14 -34.11 -14.83
N GLU A 62 -20.91 -33.34 -15.60
CA GLU A 62 -22.14 -33.85 -16.19
C GLU A 62 -21.73 -34.90 -17.22
N ARG A 63 -21.88 -36.15 -16.80
CA ARG A 63 -21.79 -37.35 -17.62
C ARG A 63 -22.91 -37.34 -18.66
N HIS A 64 -22.81 -36.51 -19.68
CA HIS A 64 -23.60 -36.68 -20.90
C HIS A 64 -22.78 -37.46 -21.94
N ASN A 65 -22.54 -38.72 -21.61
CA ASN A 65 -22.34 -39.80 -22.58
C ASN A 65 -23.13 -41.00 -22.04
N LEU A 66 -24.44 -41.01 -22.28
CA LEU A 66 -25.30 -42.19 -22.21
C LEU A 66 -26.65 -41.86 -22.88
N LEU A 67 -26.64 -41.87 -24.22
CA LEU A 67 -27.62 -42.43 -25.17
C LEU A 67 -27.47 -41.77 -26.54
#